data_AF-A0A091CEW4-F1
#
_entry.id   AF-A0A091CEW4-F1
#
_cell.length_a   1.000
_cell.length_b   1.000
_cell.length_c   1.000
_cell.angle_alpha   90.00
_cell.angle_beta   90.00
_cell.angle_gamma   90.00
#
_symmetry.space_group_name_H-M   'P 1'
#
loop_
_entity.id
_entity.type
_entity.pdbx_description
1 polymer ?
#
loop_
_entity_poly.entity_id
_entity_poly.type
_entity_poly.pdbx_seq_one_letter_code
_entity_poly.pdbx_strand_id
1 'polypeptide(L)' 'MMEDEFLQLANRSSNPLKRFLLVSNGVGIIDSDYYNNQENEGHIMFQFTNFGVKDIVIKKGERIGQGIFLSFFKG' A
#
# COMPACT_ATOMS: atom_id res chain seq x y z
N MET A 1 -4.39 -14.65 4.49
CA MET A 1 -4.15 -14.02 5.81
C MET A 1 -5.00 -14.77 6.81
N MET A 2 -4.53 -14.97 8.03
CA MET A 2 -5.38 -15.51 9.08
C MET A 2 -6.51 -14.52 9.39
N GLU A 3 -7.55 -15.00 10.05
CA GLU A 3 -8.74 -14.21 10.35
C GLU A 3 -8.45 -12.96 11.20
N ASP A 4 -7.41 -13.03 12.02
CA ASP A 4 -6.89 -12.00 12.93
C ASP A 4 -5.63 -11.31 12.39
N GLU A 5 -5.37 -11.41 11.09
CA GLU A 5 -4.27 -10.72 10.41
C GLU A 5 -4.77 -9.80 9.29
N PHE A 6 -4.03 -8.72 9.06
CA PHE A 6 -4.18 -7.88 7.88
C PHE A 6 -2.81 -7.58 7.26
N LEU A 7 -2.81 -7.22 5.98
CA LEU A 7 -1.64 -6.73 5.29
C LEU A 7 -1.65 -5.20 5.29
N GLN A 8 -0.71 -4.62 6.03
CA GLN A 8 -0.44 -3.19 6.05
C GLN A 8 0.39 -2.78 4.82
N LEU A 9 -0.14 -1.88 3.99
CA LEU A 9 0.58 -1.20 2.92
C LEU A 9 1.13 0.14 3.44
N ALA A 10 2.43 0.21 3.65
CA ALA A 10 3.11 1.38 4.18
C ALA A 10 3.96 2.09 3.12
N ASN A 11 4.06 3.42 3.25
CA ASN A 11 4.97 4.22 2.44
C ASN A 11 6.43 3.88 2.78
N ARG A 12 7.32 3.90 1.78
CA ARG A 12 8.76 3.79 2.04
C ARG A 12 9.27 5.13 2.56
N SER A 13 10.11 5.10 3.60
CA SER A 13 10.69 6.31 4.20
C SER A 13 11.42 7.22 3.21
N SER A 14 12.00 6.65 2.14
CA SER A 14 12.67 7.42 1.10
C SER A 14 11.73 8.17 0.15
N ASN A 15 10.46 7.76 0.04
CA ASN A 15 9.56 8.30 -0.97
C ASN A 15 9.21 9.77 -0.75
N PRO A 16 8.82 10.24 0.45
CA PRO A 16 8.48 11.64 0.65
C PRO A 16 9.67 12.55 0.33
N LEU A 17 10.85 12.22 0.87
CA LEU A 17 12.03 13.08 0.76
C LEU A 17 12.71 13.02 -0.61
N LYS A 18 12.87 11.82 -1.20
CA LYS A 18 13.65 11.66 -2.44
C LYS A 18 12.80 11.72 -3.70
N ARG A 19 11.49 11.47 -3.58
CA ARG A 19 10.60 11.33 -4.73
C ARG A 19 9.36 12.20 -4.65
N PHE A 20 9.10 12.92 -3.56
CA PHE A 20 7.86 13.66 -3.37
C PHE A 20 6.60 12.78 -3.57
N LEU A 21 6.67 11.53 -3.10
CA LEU A 21 5.62 10.53 -3.26
C LEU A 21 5.07 10.10 -1.89
N LEU A 22 3.75 10.18 -1.71
CA LEU A 22 3.05 9.80 -0.48
C LEU A 22 2.00 8.72 -0.75
N VAL A 23 1.83 7.78 0.19
CA VAL A 23 0.64 6.92 0.23
C VAL A 23 -0.52 7.76 0.77
N SER A 24 -1.49 8.07 -0.08
CA SER A 24 -2.50 9.11 0.15
C SER A 24 -3.50 8.76 1.25
N ASN A 25 -3.81 7.47 1.40
CA ASN A 25 -4.63 6.96 2.49
C ASN A 25 -3.85 6.74 3.81
N GLY A 26 -2.59 7.19 3.87
CA GLY A 26 -1.70 7.07 5.03
C GLY A 26 -1.17 5.64 5.22
N VAL A 27 -2.07 4.72 5.56
CA VAL A 27 -1.81 3.29 5.69
C VAL A 27 -2.89 2.53 4.91
N GLY A 28 -2.50 1.72 3.94
CA GLY A 28 -3.44 0.79 3.30
C GLY A 28 -3.65 -0.42 4.19
N ILE A 29 -4.90 -0.77 4.44
CA ILE A 29 -5.29 -1.97 5.18
C ILE A 29 -5.92 -2.92 4.18
N ILE A 30 -5.34 -4.11 4.05
CA ILE A 30 -5.88 -5.19 3.23
C ILE A 30 -6.28 -6.31 4.18
N ASP A 31 -7.58 -6.45 4.39
CA ASP A 31 -8.16 -7.45 5.29
C ASP A 31 -8.15 -8.85 4.66
N SER A 32 -8.39 -9.86 5.50
CA SER A 32 -8.29 -11.27 5.09
C SER A 32 -9.32 -11.70 4.03
N ASP A 33 -10.46 -11.01 3.97
CA ASP A 33 -11.54 -11.22 2.99
C ASP A 33 -11.34 -10.45 1.67
N TYR A 34 -10.28 -9.64 1.56
CA TYR A 34 -9.98 -8.89 0.34
C TYR A 34 -9.55 -9.79 -0.83
N TYR A 35 -8.98 -10.95 -0.52
CA TYR A 35 -8.53 -11.92 -1.52
C TYR A 35 -9.74 -12.54 -2.25
N ASN A 36 -9.70 -12.54 -3.58
CA ASN A 36 -10.73 -13.15 -4.42
C ASN A 36 -12.10 -12.42 -4.41
N ASN A 37 -12.12 -11.12 -4.13
CA ASN A 37 -13.33 -10.32 -4.30
C ASN A 37 -13.73 -10.27 -5.80
N GLN A 38 -15.04 -10.18 -6.07
CA GLN A 38 -15.59 -10.25 -7.43
C GLN A 38 -15.32 -9.00 -8.28
N GLU A 39 -14.90 -7.89 -7.65
CA GLU A 39 -14.71 -6.62 -8.36
C GLU A 39 -13.34 -6.52 -9.03
N ASN A 40 -12.27 -7.02 -8.38
CA ASN A 40 -10.90 -6.87 -8.87
C ASN A 40 -9.95 -8.05 -8.57
N GLU A 41 -10.49 -9.21 -8.20
CA GLU A 41 -9.73 -10.44 -7.85
C GLU A 41 -8.77 -10.28 -6.65
N GLY A 42 -8.94 -9.24 -5.85
CA GLY A 42 -8.03 -8.91 -4.74
C GLY A 42 -6.72 -8.28 -5.21
N HIS A 43 -6.72 -7.59 -6.35
CA HIS A 43 -5.55 -6.89 -6.85
C HIS A 43 -5.12 -5.75 -5.90
N ILE A 44 -3.98 -5.95 -5.24
CA ILE A 44 -3.43 -4.99 -4.28
C ILE A 44 -2.84 -3.78 -5.03
N MET A 45 -3.30 -2.59 -4.66
CA MET A 45 -2.83 -1.32 -5.23
C MET A 45 -2.42 -0.33 -4.13
N PHE A 46 -1.41 0.48 -4.43
CA PHE A 46 -1.06 1.63 -3.60
C PHE A 46 -1.69 2.89 -4.20
N GLN A 47 -2.31 3.71 -3.35
CA GLN A 47 -2.78 5.04 -3.73
C GLN A 47 -1.65 6.04 -3.47
N PHE A 48 -0.97 6.49 -4.53
CA PHE A 48 0.09 7.47 -4.40
C PHE A 48 -0.34 8.87 -4.83
N THR A 49 0.08 9.87 -4.07
CA THR A 49 0.07 11.29 -4.47
C THR A 49 1.50 11.73 -4.74
N ASN A 50 1.75 12.25 -5.94
CA ASN A 50 2.90 13.08 -6.23
C ASN A 50 2.62 14.50 -5.72
N PHE A 51 3.35 14.96 -4.71
CA PHE A 51 3.22 16.31 -4.17
C PHE A 51 4.37 17.23 -4.61
N GLY A 52 5.20 16.77 -5.54
CA GLY A 52 6.22 17.57 -6.19
C GLY A 52 5.68 18.39 -7.36
N VAL A 53 6.53 19.24 -7.93
CA VAL A 53 6.19 20.11 -9.07
C VAL A 53 6.56 19.52 -10.44
N LYS A 54 7.02 18.26 -10.46
CA LYS A 54 7.45 17.56 -11.68
C LYS A 54 6.83 16.17 -11.72
N ASP A 55 6.63 15.67 -12.94
CA ASP A 55 6.17 14.29 -13.15
C ASP A 55 7.18 13.28 -12.61
N ILE A 56 6.67 12.15 -12.14
CA ILE A 56 7.45 11.01 -11.68
C ILE A 56 7.09 9.81 -12.55
N VAL A 57 8.10 9.21 -13.16
CA VAL A 57 7.94 7.95 -13.88
C VAL A 57 8.34 6.80 -12.94
N ILE A 58 7.37 5.94 -12.62
CA ILE A 58 7.62 4.70 -11.87
C ILE A 58 7.89 3.59 -12.87
N LYS A 59 9.06 2.95 -12.78
CA LYS A 59 9.43 1.85 -13.69
C LYS A 59 8.96 0.51 -13.12
N LYS A 60 8.61 -0.43 -14.02
CA LYS A 60 8.30 -1.81 -13.62
C LYS A 60 9.43 -2.39 -12.77
N GLY A 61 9.06 -3.02 -11.65
CA GLY A 61 10.00 -3.60 -10.68
C GLY A 61 10.56 -2.61 -9.66
N GLU A 62 10.22 -1.32 -9.76
CA GLU A 62 10.64 -0.34 -8.76
C GLU A 62 9.88 -0.51 -7.44
N ARG A 63 10.63 -0.51 -6.33
CA ARG A 63 10.07 -0.63 -4.99
C ARG A 63 9.51 0.72 -4.53
N ILE A 64 8.19 0.83 -4.53
CA ILE A 64 7.46 2.07 -4.20
C ILE A 64 6.67 1.98 -2.88
N GLY A 65 6.45 0.80 -2.34
CA GLY A 65 5.79 0.60 -1.05
C GLY A 65 6.38 -0.60 -0.33
N GLN A 66 5.83 -0.92 0.83
CA GLN A 66 6.13 -2.15 1.55
C GLN A 66 4.87 -2.71 2.20
N GLY A 67 4.74 -4.03 2.15
CA GLY A 67 3.68 -4.79 2.82
C GLY A 67 4.20 -5.39 4.12
N ILE A 68 3.42 -5.28 5.20
CA ILE A 68 3.75 -5.86 6.51
C ILE A 68 2.52 -6.61 7.00
N PHE A 69 2.65 -7.91 7.28
CA PHE A 69 1.59 -8.67 7.94
C PHE A 69 1.60 -8.33 9.43
N LEU A 70 0.43 -7.96 9.95
CA LEU A 70 0.24 -7.61 11.36
C LEU A 70 -0.99 -8.33 11.89
N SER A 71 -0.89 -8.84 13.12
CA SER A 71 -2.04 -9.39 13.85
C SER A 71 -2.80 -8.27 14.56
N PHE A 72 -4.11 -8.43 14.72
CA PHE A 72 -4.97 -7.52 15.48
C PHE A 72 -5.89 -8.30 16.42
N PHE A 73 -6.40 -7.62 17.45
CA PHE A 73 -7.39 -8.21 18.36
C PHE A 73 -8.80 -7.99 17.81
N LYS A 74 -9.57 -9.07 17.63
CA LYS A 74 -11.01 -9.00 17.35
C LYS A 74 -11.74 -8.71 18.67
N GLY A 75 -12.32 -7.52 18.78
CA GLY A 75 -13.15 -7.11 19.92
C GLY A 75 -14.51 -7.79 19.96
#